data_AF-A0A8H2XZW4-F1
#
_entry.id   AF-A0A8H2XZW4-F1
#
_cell.length_a   1.000
_cell.length_b   1.000
_cell.length_c   1.000
_cell.angle_alpha   90.00
_cell.angle_beta   90.00
_cell.angle_gamma   90.00
#
_symmetry.space_group_name_H-M   'P 1'
#
loop_
_entity.id
_entity.type
_entity.pdbx_description
1 polymer ?
#
loop_
_entity_poly.entity_id
_entity_poly.type
_entity_poly.pdbx_seq_one_letter_code
_entity_poly.pdbx_strand_id
1 'polypeptide(L)'
;MTPPIATSTYLADSPVFTKKPLATDSQVQYETKEDYNGEYKFAPIKEAQVSRAMTKRYFEDMYDRAVSDVVIVGAGSAGLSCAYHLAKNAPHLKITILEAGVAPGGGAWLGGQLMTAMVVRKPADRFLAELNVPFEDEGAYVVVRHAAMFTSTVLSKVLAFPNVRMFNATAVEDLVVKPGGRVAGVVTNYTLVALNHHTQSCMDPQVITAPVIVSATGHDGPMGAFCAKRLVSTGLVKELGDMRCLDMNRSEPAIVNGTREVHPGLIMTGMELSEHDGANRMGPTFGAMMASGIKAAHEALKIFDNYEIVDGEVIGPKN
;
A
#
# COMPACT_ATOMS: atom_id res chain seq x y z
N MET A 1 16.49 21.74 43.83
CA MET A 1 16.52 20.29 43.53
C MET A 1 15.89 20.10 42.16
N THR A 2 16.73 19.87 41.17
CA THR A 2 16.37 19.71 39.74
C THR A 2 16.18 18.21 39.48
N PRO A 3 15.14 17.76 38.75
CA PRO A 3 14.94 16.34 38.48
C PRO A 3 15.97 15.82 37.47
N PRO A 4 16.32 14.52 37.51
CA PRO A 4 17.39 13.97 36.68
C PRO A 4 16.95 13.83 35.22
N ILE A 5 17.88 14.17 34.34
CA ILE A 5 17.81 14.04 32.88
C ILE A 5 17.74 12.55 32.55
N ALA A 6 16.68 12.13 31.86
CA ALA A 6 16.57 10.81 31.28
C ALA A 6 17.55 10.69 30.10
N THR A 7 18.67 10.00 30.30
CA THR A 7 19.53 9.53 29.21
C THR A 7 18.80 8.44 28.44
N SER A 8 18.28 8.80 27.26
CA SER A 8 17.80 7.84 26.27
C SER A 8 18.97 7.00 25.76
N THR A 9 18.98 5.72 26.11
CA THR A 9 19.87 4.73 25.50
C THR A 9 19.41 4.52 24.06
N TYR A 10 20.27 4.90 23.12
CA TYR A 10 20.10 4.66 21.70
C TYR A 10 19.71 3.21 21.41
N LEU A 11 18.72 3.08 20.53
CA LEU A 11 18.23 1.87 19.89
C LEU A 11 19.37 0.90 19.53
N ALA A 12 19.59 -0.10 20.39
CA ALA A 12 20.23 -1.34 20.00
C ALA A 12 19.11 -2.37 19.74
N ASP A 13 19.25 -3.08 18.62
CA ASP A 13 18.46 -4.25 18.22
C ASP A 13 17.04 -4.01 17.68
N SER A 14 16.97 -3.48 16.45
CA SER A 14 15.85 -3.74 15.56
C SER A 14 16.24 -4.89 14.60
N PRO A 15 15.57 -6.06 14.64
CA PRO A 15 15.95 -7.24 13.85
C PRO A 15 15.43 -7.10 12.40
N VAL A 16 15.93 -6.12 11.65
CA VAL A 16 15.42 -5.85 10.29
C VAL A 16 16.23 -6.59 9.21
N PHE A 17 17.44 -7.04 9.53
CA PHE A 17 18.28 -7.79 8.59
C PHE A 17 18.71 -9.12 9.21
N THR A 18 17.79 -10.09 9.27
CA THR A 18 18.21 -11.47 9.53
C THR A 18 19.05 -11.94 8.35
N LYS A 19 20.38 -12.06 8.55
CA LYS A 19 21.26 -12.86 7.70
C LYS A 19 20.77 -14.31 7.78
N LYS A 20 19.78 -14.71 7.00
CA LYS A 20 19.61 -16.13 6.66
C LYS A 20 20.68 -16.43 5.61
N PRO A 21 21.75 -17.19 5.93
CA PRO A 21 22.68 -17.63 4.92
C PRO A 21 21.90 -18.53 3.96
N LEU A 22 21.90 -18.20 2.67
CA LEU A 22 21.57 -19.20 1.65
C LEU A 22 22.63 -20.30 1.79
N ALA A 23 22.20 -21.53 2.04
CA ALA A 23 23.10 -22.67 2.11
C ALA A 23 23.85 -22.78 0.78
N THR A 24 25.13 -22.42 0.78
CA THR A 24 26.05 -22.67 -0.33
C THR A 24 27.27 -23.39 0.21
N ASP A 25 27.57 -24.53 -0.39
CA ASP A 25 28.77 -25.34 -0.20
C ASP A 25 30.04 -24.48 -0.09
N SER A 26 30.85 -24.75 0.94
CA SER A 26 32.19 -24.19 1.22
C SER A 26 32.29 -22.65 1.28
N GLN A 27 32.75 -22.13 2.42
CA GLN A 27 32.99 -20.69 2.62
C GLN A 27 34.16 -20.20 1.74
N VAL A 28 33.88 -19.84 0.49
CA VAL A 28 34.79 -19.06 -0.33
C VAL A 28 34.89 -17.68 0.31
N GLN A 29 36.06 -17.35 0.86
CA GLN A 29 36.34 -15.99 1.32
C GLN A 29 36.71 -15.12 0.12
N TYR A 30 36.04 -13.97 0.01
CA TYR A 30 36.34 -12.95 -1.00
C TYR A 30 37.23 -11.86 -0.40
N GLU A 31 38.28 -11.48 -1.11
CA GLU A 31 39.05 -10.29 -0.75
C GLU A 31 38.22 -9.04 -1.04
N THR A 32 37.86 -8.30 0.01
CA THR A 32 37.11 -7.04 -0.05
C THR A 32 37.85 -5.97 0.75
N LYS A 33 37.70 -4.71 0.37
CA LYS A 33 38.37 -3.58 1.04
C LYS A 33 37.46 -2.36 1.05
N GLU A 34 37.19 -1.85 2.25
CA GLU A 34 36.52 -0.56 2.43
C GLU A 34 37.60 0.50 2.63
N ASP A 35 37.93 1.24 1.56
CA ASP A 35 38.94 2.30 1.60
C ASP A 35 38.58 3.43 0.64
N TYR A 36 38.17 4.56 1.22
CA TYR A 36 37.76 5.75 0.48
C TYR A 36 38.93 6.58 -0.07
N ASN A 37 40.18 6.18 0.18
CA ASN A 37 41.38 6.84 -0.35
C ASN A 37 41.85 6.26 -1.71
N GLY A 38 41.01 5.44 -2.36
CA GLY A 38 41.25 4.93 -3.72
C GLY A 38 41.50 3.43 -3.82
N GLU A 39 41.49 2.70 -2.70
CA GLU A 39 41.71 1.24 -2.68
C GLU A 39 40.42 0.45 -2.37
N TYR A 40 39.24 1.06 -2.57
CA TYR A 40 37.94 0.40 -2.36
C TYR A 40 37.78 -0.80 -3.31
N LYS A 41 37.41 -1.97 -2.76
CA LYS A 41 37.28 -3.23 -3.50
C LYS A 41 36.05 -4.01 -3.05
N PHE A 42 35.09 -4.18 -3.95
CA PHE A 42 33.98 -5.13 -3.78
C PHE A 42 34.42 -6.56 -4.06
N ALA A 43 33.66 -7.53 -3.55
CA ALA A 43 33.79 -8.92 -3.96
C ALA A 43 33.49 -9.05 -5.47
N PRO A 44 34.16 -9.97 -6.19
CA PRO A 44 33.90 -10.19 -7.61
C PRO A 44 32.48 -10.71 -7.85
N ILE A 45 31.87 -10.27 -8.96
CA ILE A 45 30.52 -10.67 -9.37
C ILE A 45 30.46 -10.80 -10.90
N LYS A 46 29.53 -11.62 -11.41
CA LYS A 46 29.17 -11.75 -12.83
C LYS A 46 27.75 -11.26 -13.06
N GLU A 47 27.49 -10.68 -14.22
CA GLU A 47 26.19 -10.11 -14.61
C GLU A 47 25.06 -11.15 -14.51
N ALA A 48 25.32 -12.39 -14.94
CA ALA A 48 24.35 -13.48 -14.87
C ALA A 48 23.96 -13.85 -13.42
N GLN A 49 24.82 -13.61 -12.43
CA GLN A 49 24.48 -13.83 -11.02
C GLN A 49 23.44 -12.80 -10.56
N VAL A 50 23.59 -11.54 -10.97
CA VAL A 50 22.65 -10.46 -10.66
C VAL A 50 21.30 -10.72 -11.34
N SER A 51 21.30 -11.06 -12.63
CA SER A 51 20.07 -11.40 -13.37
C SER A 51 19.33 -12.58 -12.72
N ARG A 52 20.01 -13.70 -12.45
CA ARG A 52 19.41 -14.86 -11.78
C ARG A 52 18.89 -14.52 -10.38
N ALA A 53 19.60 -13.69 -9.63
CA ALA A 53 19.21 -13.32 -8.28
C ALA A 53 17.88 -12.54 -8.25
N MET A 54 17.69 -11.60 -9.19
CA MET A 54 16.45 -10.83 -9.30
C MET A 54 15.31 -11.67 -9.88
N THR A 55 15.55 -12.34 -11.02
CA THR A 55 14.54 -13.17 -11.68
C THR A 55 14.01 -14.25 -10.75
N LYS A 56 14.88 -14.99 -10.05
CA LYS A 56 14.43 -16.04 -9.13
C LYS A 56 13.46 -15.50 -8.08
N ARG A 57 13.82 -14.41 -7.40
CA ARG A 57 13.01 -13.83 -6.32
C ARG A 57 11.69 -13.26 -6.82
N TYR A 58 11.72 -12.53 -7.94
CA TYR A 58 10.52 -11.94 -8.51
C TYR A 58 9.51 -13.00 -8.93
N PHE A 59 9.97 -14.07 -9.59
CA PHE A 59 9.10 -15.17 -10.01
C PHE A 59 8.65 -16.05 -8.84
N GLU A 60 9.45 -16.20 -7.79
CA GLU A 60 9.02 -16.83 -6.52
C GLU A 60 7.89 -16.01 -5.87
N ASP A 61 8.02 -14.69 -5.81
CA ASP A 61 6.97 -13.81 -5.31
C ASP A 61 5.71 -13.87 -6.20
N MET A 62 5.85 -13.83 -7.53
CA MET A 62 4.70 -13.98 -8.44
C MET A 62 3.99 -15.33 -8.26
N TYR A 63 4.75 -16.42 -8.11
CA TYR A 63 4.19 -17.74 -7.89
C TYR A 63 3.45 -17.82 -6.54
N ASP A 64 4.07 -17.33 -5.46
CA ASP A 64 3.46 -17.32 -4.12
C ASP A 64 2.24 -16.41 -4.03
N ARG A 65 2.23 -15.30 -4.78
CA ARG A 65 1.20 -14.25 -4.72
C ARG A 65 0.11 -14.37 -5.78
N ALA A 66 0.18 -15.37 -6.66
CA ALA A 66 -0.91 -15.71 -7.59
C ALA A 66 -2.25 -15.94 -6.84
N VAL A 67 -2.17 -16.43 -5.60
CA VAL A 67 -3.26 -16.42 -4.62
C VAL A 67 -2.79 -15.65 -3.38
N SER A 68 -3.50 -14.56 -3.08
CA SER A 68 -3.21 -13.70 -1.93
C SER A 68 -4.42 -13.64 -1.00
N ASP A 69 -4.21 -13.30 0.27
CA ASP A 69 -5.32 -13.07 1.20
C ASP A 69 -5.91 -11.68 1.01
N VAL A 70 -5.05 -10.66 0.92
CA VAL A 70 -5.49 -9.29 0.64
C VAL A 70 -4.66 -8.71 -0.49
N VAL A 71 -5.33 -8.14 -1.48
CA VAL A 71 -4.70 -7.29 -2.50
C VAL A 71 -5.05 -5.84 -2.22
N ILE A 72 -4.03 -4.98 -2.13
CA ILE A 72 -4.18 -3.52 -1.97
C ILE A 72 -3.79 -2.87 -3.30
N VAL A 73 -4.72 -2.16 -3.93
CA VAL A 73 -4.51 -1.46 -5.20
C VAL A 73 -4.23 0.02 -4.92
N GLY A 74 -3.00 0.45 -5.17
CA GLY A 74 -2.49 1.79 -4.89
C GLY A 74 -1.73 1.86 -3.57
N ALA A 75 -0.44 2.15 -3.63
CA ALA A 75 0.46 2.36 -2.50
C ALA A 75 0.53 3.85 -2.10
N GLY A 76 -0.60 4.56 -2.13
CA GLY A 76 -0.74 5.91 -1.58
C GLY A 76 -0.77 5.93 -0.05
N SER A 77 -0.98 7.10 0.55
CA SER A 77 -1.06 7.24 2.02
C SER A 77 -2.14 6.35 2.66
N ALA A 78 -3.32 6.22 2.03
CA ALA A 78 -4.38 5.33 2.53
C ALA A 78 -4.03 3.85 2.37
N GLY A 79 -3.53 3.43 1.20
CA GLY A 79 -3.12 2.05 0.94
C GLY A 79 -1.97 1.59 1.82
N LEU A 80 -0.94 2.42 2.01
CA LEU A 80 0.18 2.13 2.92
C LEU A 80 -0.25 2.08 4.39
N SER A 81 -1.18 2.95 4.80
CA SER A 81 -1.75 2.88 6.15
C SER A 81 -2.54 1.58 6.35
N CYS A 82 -3.36 1.18 5.38
CA CYS A 82 -4.05 -0.12 5.40
C CYS A 82 -3.05 -1.29 5.49
N ALA A 83 -2.04 -1.30 4.62
CA ALA A 83 -1.02 -2.34 4.58
C ALA A 83 -0.28 -2.48 5.91
N TYR A 84 0.12 -1.35 6.52
CA TYR A 84 0.82 -1.35 7.81
C TYR A 84 -0.02 -2.01 8.91
N HIS A 85 -1.30 -1.62 9.02
CA HIS A 85 -2.17 -2.14 10.07
C HIS A 85 -2.59 -3.59 9.81
N LEU A 86 -2.81 -4.00 8.55
CA LEU A 86 -3.05 -5.41 8.22
C LEU A 86 -1.83 -6.28 8.54
N ALA A 87 -0.65 -5.88 8.08
CA ALA A 87 0.57 -6.66 8.24
C ALA A 87 0.95 -6.86 9.70
N LYS A 88 0.78 -5.79 10.50
CA LYS A 88 1.03 -5.82 11.94
C LYS A 88 0.04 -6.71 12.70
N ASN A 89 -1.26 -6.60 12.39
CA ASN A 89 -2.31 -7.25 13.18
C ASN A 89 -2.63 -8.68 12.72
N ALA A 90 -2.32 -9.02 11.47
CA ALA A 90 -2.57 -10.33 10.89
C ALA A 90 -1.33 -10.87 10.15
N PRO A 91 -0.25 -11.22 10.89
CA PRO A 91 1.02 -11.65 10.30
C PRO A 91 0.93 -12.96 9.50
N HIS A 92 -0.19 -13.69 9.62
CA HIS A 92 -0.48 -14.91 8.87
C HIS A 92 -1.05 -14.64 7.47
N LEU A 93 -1.57 -13.44 7.19
CA LEU A 93 -2.16 -13.10 5.90
C LEU A 93 -1.10 -12.66 4.89
N LYS A 94 -1.18 -13.18 3.66
CA LYS A 94 -0.42 -12.72 2.50
C LYS A 94 -1.02 -11.42 1.98
N ILE A 95 -0.29 -10.32 2.17
CA ILE A 95 -0.69 -8.99 1.71
C ILE A 95 0.11 -8.64 0.46
N THR A 96 -0.61 -8.38 -0.63
CA THR A 96 -0.03 -8.02 -1.93
C THR A 96 -0.42 -6.61 -2.29
N ILE A 97 0.56 -5.72 -2.43
CA ILE A 97 0.36 -4.33 -2.82
C ILE A 97 0.67 -4.19 -4.31
N LEU A 98 -0.26 -3.65 -5.09
CA LEU A 98 -0.07 -3.32 -6.49
C LEU A 98 -0.01 -1.81 -6.65
N GLU A 99 1.08 -1.31 -7.20
CA GLU A 99 1.32 0.11 -7.42
C GLU A 99 1.68 0.37 -8.89
N ALA A 100 0.89 1.22 -9.54
CA ALA A 100 1.11 1.54 -10.94
C ALA A 100 2.40 2.35 -11.17
N GLY A 101 2.74 3.26 -10.25
CA GLY A 101 3.98 4.00 -10.31
C GLY A 101 5.21 3.12 -10.09
N VAL A 102 6.34 3.52 -10.68
CA VAL A 102 7.64 2.97 -10.25
C VAL A 102 7.91 3.33 -8.80
N ALA A 103 7.58 4.56 -8.40
CA ALA A 103 7.70 5.02 -7.03
C ALA A 103 6.34 4.92 -6.31
N PRO A 104 6.24 4.19 -5.19
CA PRO A 104 5.04 4.20 -4.35
C PRO A 104 4.93 5.53 -3.57
N GLY A 105 3.86 5.67 -2.77
CA GLY A 105 3.58 6.84 -1.95
C GLY A 105 2.48 7.75 -2.51
N GLY A 106 2.12 7.57 -3.79
CA GLY A 106 1.07 8.35 -4.46
C GLY A 106 1.29 9.86 -4.30
N GLY A 107 0.24 10.59 -3.94
CA GLY A 107 0.30 12.04 -3.71
C GLY A 107 0.94 12.49 -2.39
N ALA A 108 1.40 11.57 -1.53
CA ALA A 108 1.89 11.90 -0.19
C ALA A 108 3.39 12.26 -0.14
N TRP A 109 4.00 12.60 -1.27
CA TRP A 109 5.36 13.12 -1.32
C TRP A 109 5.46 14.62 -1.04
N LEU A 110 4.35 15.34 -1.20
CA LEU A 110 4.27 16.80 -1.05
C LEU A 110 3.01 17.18 -0.25
N GLY A 111 2.99 18.42 0.22
CA GLY A 111 1.77 19.12 0.65
C GLY A 111 1.04 19.76 -0.54
N GLY A 112 0.33 20.85 -0.27
CA GLY A 112 -0.38 21.60 -1.32
C GLY A 112 0.57 22.38 -2.23
N GLN A 113 0.25 22.51 -3.51
CA GLN A 113 0.94 23.40 -4.46
C GLN A 113 2.47 23.21 -4.49
N LEU A 114 2.93 21.95 -4.45
CA LEU A 114 4.35 21.57 -4.41
C LEU A 114 5.12 21.99 -3.15
N MET A 115 4.42 22.50 -2.14
CA MET A 115 5.00 22.74 -0.82
C MET A 115 5.24 21.42 -0.09
N THR A 116 5.92 21.50 1.06
CA THR A 116 6.57 20.35 1.66
C THR A 116 5.83 19.78 2.86
N ALA A 117 5.28 20.65 3.70
CA ALA A 117 4.66 20.29 4.97
C ALA A 117 3.41 19.43 4.80
N MET A 118 3.24 18.44 5.67
CA MET A 118 2.06 17.58 5.72
C MET A 118 1.24 17.91 6.96
N VAL A 119 0.07 18.51 6.75
CA VAL A 119 -0.89 18.85 7.80
C VAL A 119 -1.77 17.63 8.10
N VAL A 120 -1.91 17.32 9.38
CA VAL A 120 -2.68 16.15 9.88
C VAL A 120 -3.56 16.60 11.03
N ARG A 121 -4.88 16.58 10.84
CA ARG A 121 -5.84 16.87 11.90
C ARG A 121 -5.88 15.76 12.95
N LYS A 122 -6.04 16.13 14.22
CA LYS A 122 -6.20 15.15 15.31
C LYS A 122 -7.56 14.41 15.19
N PRO A 123 -7.65 13.12 15.55
CA PRO A 123 -6.67 12.32 16.30
C PRO A 123 -5.71 11.48 15.42
N ALA A 124 -5.50 11.82 14.14
CA ALA A 124 -4.63 11.04 13.25
C ALA A 124 -3.13 11.16 13.58
N ASP A 125 -2.75 12.14 14.41
CA ASP A 125 -1.43 12.28 15.03
C ASP A 125 -1.00 11.04 15.83
N ARG A 126 -1.96 10.27 16.35
CA ARG A 126 -1.68 8.99 17.04
C ARG A 126 -0.95 7.99 16.13
N PHE A 127 -1.29 7.97 14.84
CA PHE A 127 -0.61 7.09 13.90
C PHE A 127 0.80 7.59 13.57
N LEU A 128 1.01 8.90 13.50
CA LEU A 128 2.35 9.47 13.38
C LEU A 128 3.22 9.07 14.58
N ALA A 129 2.68 9.16 15.79
CA ALA A 129 3.36 8.73 17.02
C ALA A 129 3.69 7.24 16.99
N GLU A 130 2.75 6.37 16.57
CA GLU A 130 3.00 4.93 16.40
C GLU A 130 4.14 4.62 15.42
N LEU A 131 4.25 5.40 14.34
CA LEU A 131 5.33 5.27 13.36
C LEU A 131 6.64 5.94 13.80
N ASN A 132 6.66 6.67 14.92
CA ASN A 132 7.75 7.55 15.33
C ASN A 132 8.09 8.62 14.26
N VAL A 133 7.08 9.17 13.59
CA VAL A 133 7.24 10.32 12.68
C VAL A 133 7.11 11.60 13.51
N PRO A 134 8.17 12.44 13.61
CA PRO A 134 8.10 13.67 14.39
C PRO A 134 7.17 14.70 13.72
N PHE A 135 6.46 15.45 14.55
CA PHE A 135 5.56 16.51 14.14
C PHE A 135 5.55 17.67 15.14
N GLU A 136 5.13 18.83 14.66
CA GLU A 136 4.88 20.03 15.47
C GLU A 136 3.38 20.07 15.82
N ASP A 137 3.04 20.24 17.10
CA ASP A 137 1.64 20.27 17.57
C ASP A 137 1.09 21.70 17.56
N GLU A 138 0.06 21.93 16.74
CA GLU A 138 -0.60 23.23 16.53
C GLU A 138 -2.02 23.25 17.14
N GLY A 139 -2.27 22.40 18.14
CA GLY A 139 -3.54 22.29 18.84
C GLY A 139 -4.50 21.32 18.15
N ALA A 140 -5.32 21.82 17.22
CA ALA A 140 -6.35 21.00 16.53
C ALA A 140 -5.77 20.08 15.43
N TYR A 141 -4.54 20.32 15.04
CA TYR A 141 -3.80 19.58 14.03
C TYR A 141 -2.32 19.54 14.40
N VAL A 142 -1.57 18.70 13.69
CA VAL A 142 -0.12 18.62 13.77
C VAL A 142 0.48 18.78 12.36
N VAL A 143 1.75 19.14 12.30
CA VAL A 143 2.47 19.35 11.05
C VAL A 143 3.72 18.48 11.02
N VAL A 144 3.78 17.55 10.07
CA VAL A 144 5.02 16.84 9.75
C VAL A 144 5.83 17.74 8.82
N ARG A 145 7.11 17.98 9.17
CA ARG A 145 8.00 18.92 8.45
C ARG A 145 8.03 18.70 6.93
N HIS A 146 7.90 17.45 6.50
CA HIS A 146 7.87 17.06 5.10
C HIS A 146 6.97 15.84 4.92
N ALA A 147 6.04 15.89 3.97
CA ALA A 147 5.19 14.76 3.59
C ALA A 147 5.97 13.46 3.30
N ALA A 148 7.12 13.58 2.62
CA ALA A 148 8.05 12.48 2.38
C ALA A 148 8.53 11.77 3.65
N MET A 149 8.60 12.45 4.80
CA MET A 149 9.01 11.84 6.06
C MET A 149 7.98 10.81 6.55
N PHE A 150 6.70 11.15 6.49
CA PHE A 150 5.64 10.18 6.77
C PHE A 150 5.69 9.02 5.76
N THR A 151 5.69 9.36 4.47
CA THR A 151 5.57 8.37 3.39
C THR A 151 6.72 7.38 3.35
N SER A 152 7.97 7.86 3.43
CA SER A 152 9.14 6.97 3.46
C SER A 152 9.20 6.12 4.74
N THR A 153 8.76 6.66 5.89
CA THR A 153 8.76 5.92 7.16
C THR A 153 7.73 4.79 7.15
N VAL A 154 6.49 5.08 6.75
CA VAL A 154 5.45 4.04 6.65
C VAL A 154 5.80 3.00 5.58
N LEU A 155 6.32 3.43 4.43
CA LEU A 155 6.76 2.53 3.36
C LEU A 155 7.86 1.57 3.86
N SER A 156 8.89 2.10 4.52
CA SER A 156 9.99 1.30 5.07
C SER A 156 9.47 0.24 6.06
N LYS A 157 8.58 0.64 6.99
CA LYS A 157 7.99 -0.30 7.95
C LYS A 157 7.09 -1.33 7.28
N VAL A 158 6.30 -0.94 6.27
CA VAL A 158 5.43 -1.84 5.50
C VAL A 158 6.26 -2.90 4.76
N LEU A 159 7.30 -2.49 4.05
CA LEU A 159 8.15 -3.40 3.27
C LEU A 159 9.02 -4.32 4.14
N ALA A 160 9.22 -3.97 5.41
CA ALA A 160 9.93 -4.83 6.36
C ALA A 160 9.09 -6.02 6.87
N PHE A 161 7.77 -6.02 6.66
CA PHE A 161 6.93 -7.15 7.08
C PHE A 161 7.13 -8.36 6.16
N PRO A 162 7.39 -9.57 6.71
CA PRO A 162 7.69 -10.75 5.90
C PRO A 162 6.49 -11.21 5.06
N ASN A 163 5.27 -10.89 5.49
CA ASN A 163 4.01 -11.26 4.83
C ASN A 163 3.54 -10.23 3.79
N VAL A 164 4.23 -9.10 3.63
CA VAL A 164 3.94 -8.09 2.60
C VAL A 164 4.81 -8.32 1.36
N ARG A 165 4.20 -8.24 0.18
CA ARG A 165 4.92 -8.09 -1.10
C ARG A 165 4.33 -6.93 -1.87
N MET A 166 5.18 -6.13 -2.49
CA MET A 166 4.77 -4.99 -3.30
C MET A 166 5.27 -5.20 -4.73
N PHE A 167 4.35 -5.16 -5.68
CA PHE A 167 4.62 -5.08 -7.11
C PHE A 167 4.33 -3.65 -7.56
N ASN A 168 5.37 -2.81 -7.53
CA ASN A 168 5.35 -1.50 -8.16
C ASN A 168 5.57 -1.63 -9.68
N ALA A 169 5.32 -0.56 -10.44
CA ALA A 169 5.26 -0.57 -11.90
C ALA A 169 4.25 -1.59 -12.48
N THR A 170 3.22 -1.94 -11.68
CA THR A 170 2.19 -2.92 -12.03
C THR A 170 0.82 -2.28 -11.85
N ALA A 171 0.09 -2.10 -12.96
CA ALA A 171 -1.26 -1.56 -12.96
C ALA A 171 -2.28 -2.68 -12.79
N VAL A 172 -3.39 -2.35 -12.12
CA VAL A 172 -4.62 -3.14 -12.21
C VAL A 172 -5.44 -2.59 -13.37
N GLU A 173 -5.79 -3.44 -14.32
CA GLU A 173 -6.52 -3.09 -15.54
C GLU A 173 -7.97 -3.60 -15.51
N ASP A 174 -8.26 -4.60 -14.68
CA ASP A 174 -9.61 -5.13 -14.49
C ASP A 174 -9.76 -5.82 -13.12
N LEU A 175 -10.97 -6.24 -12.80
CA LEU A 175 -11.33 -7.03 -11.62
C LEU A 175 -11.70 -8.45 -12.04
N VAL A 176 -11.30 -9.43 -11.24
CA VAL A 176 -11.83 -10.79 -11.37
C VAL A 176 -13.16 -10.84 -10.62
N VAL A 177 -14.26 -11.12 -11.33
CA VAL A 177 -15.61 -11.18 -10.76
C VAL A 177 -16.19 -12.58 -10.94
N LYS A 178 -16.65 -13.19 -9.85
CA LYS A 178 -17.24 -14.53 -9.83
C LYS A 178 -18.75 -14.48 -10.07
N PRO A 179 -19.40 -15.61 -10.43
CA PRO A 179 -20.86 -15.70 -10.45
C PRO A 179 -21.46 -15.17 -9.14
N GLY A 180 -22.55 -14.39 -9.24
CA GLY A 180 -23.10 -13.65 -8.09
C GLY A 180 -22.49 -12.27 -7.88
N GLY A 181 -21.50 -11.88 -8.70
CA GLY A 181 -20.97 -10.52 -8.77
C GLY A 181 -19.88 -10.21 -7.76
N ARG A 182 -19.44 -11.15 -6.91
CA ARG A 182 -18.35 -10.91 -5.94
C ARG A 182 -17.02 -10.68 -6.65
N VAL A 183 -16.30 -9.63 -6.26
CA VAL A 183 -14.91 -9.40 -6.65
C VAL A 183 -14.02 -10.40 -5.91
N ALA A 184 -13.21 -11.15 -6.65
CA ALA A 184 -12.40 -12.26 -6.13
C ALA A 184 -10.94 -12.21 -6.62
N GLY A 185 -10.49 -11.04 -7.05
CA GLY A 185 -9.16 -10.87 -7.61
C GLY A 185 -9.03 -9.64 -8.48
N VAL A 186 -7.86 -9.48 -9.06
CA VAL A 186 -7.49 -8.37 -9.95
C VAL A 186 -6.79 -8.90 -11.19
N VAL A 187 -6.94 -8.15 -12.27
CA VAL A 187 -6.25 -8.36 -13.54
C VAL A 187 -5.15 -7.33 -13.62
N THR A 188 -3.91 -7.78 -13.80
CA THR A 188 -2.70 -6.98 -13.63
C THR A 188 -1.86 -6.96 -14.89
N ASN A 189 -1.14 -5.88 -15.11
CA ASN A 189 -0.11 -5.82 -16.15
C ASN A 189 0.99 -4.86 -15.75
N TYR A 190 2.11 -4.87 -16.46
CA TYR A 190 3.07 -3.78 -16.33
C TYR A 190 2.37 -2.48 -16.71
N THR A 191 2.59 -1.42 -15.92
CA THR A 191 1.90 -0.14 -16.16
C THR A 191 2.20 0.44 -17.54
N LEU A 192 3.41 0.22 -18.05
CA LEU A 192 3.76 0.64 -19.41
C LEU A 192 2.98 -0.14 -20.47
N VAL A 193 2.62 -1.40 -20.24
CA VAL A 193 1.76 -2.16 -21.15
C VAL A 193 0.34 -1.59 -21.10
N ALA A 194 -0.19 -1.38 -19.89
CA ALA A 194 -1.53 -0.83 -19.67
C ALA A 194 -1.75 0.54 -20.34
N LEU A 195 -0.71 1.38 -20.36
CA LEU A 195 -0.73 2.69 -21.00
C LEU A 195 -0.57 2.66 -22.53
N ASN A 196 -0.28 1.49 -23.12
CA ASN A 196 0.16 1.39 -24.52
C ASN A 196 -0.60 0.34 -25.35
N HIS A 197 -1.76 -0.14 -24.88
CA HIS A 197 -2.62 -1.09 -25.63
C HIS A 197 -3.02 -0.63 -27.04
N HIS A 198 -2.99 0.67 -27.33
CA HIS A 198 -3.31 1.23 -28.64
C HIS A 198 -2.11 1.40 -29.57
N THR A 199 -0.90 1.05 -29.12
CA THR A 199 0.35 1.35 -29.85
C THR A 199 1.14 0.11 -30.25
N GLN A 200 0.69 -1.08 -29.83
CA GLN A 200 1.33 -2.37 -30.08
C GLN A 200 0.26 -3.42 -30.42
N SER A 201 0.68 -4.63 -30.79
CA SER A 201 -0.24 -5.78 -30.78
C SER A 201 -0.76 -6.04 -29.37
N CYS A 202 -1.89 -6.75 -29.25
CA CYS A 202 -2.48 -7.07 -27.95
C CYS A 202 -1.48 -7.77 -27.02
N MET A 203 -1.41 -7.30 -25.78
CA MET A 203 -0.53 -7.84 -24.72
C MET A 203 -1.40 -8.22 -23.54
N ASP A 204 -1.79 -9.49 -23.50
CA ASP A 204 -2.73 -9.98 -22.48
C ASP A 204 -2.20 -9.77 -21.05
N PRO A 205 -3.10 -9.52 -20.08
CA PRO A 205 -2.73 -9.30 -18.69
C PRO A 205 -2.46 -10.62 -17.95
N GLN A 206 -1.99 -10.49 -16.71
CA GLN A 206 -1.91 -11.53 -15.69
C GLN A 206 -3.03 -11.40 -14.65
N VAL A 207 -3.17 -12.36 -13.74
CA VAL A 207 -4.24 -12.38 -12.73
C VAL A 207 -3.71 -12.70 -11.33
N ILE A 208 -4.35 -12.12 -10.32
CA ILE A 208 -4.15 -12.48 -8.91
C ILE A 208 -5.52 -12.74 -8.28
N THR A 209 -5.71 -13.92 -7.70
CA THR A 209 -6.91 -14.28 -6.93
C THR A 209 -6.75 -13.80 -5.49
N ALA A 210 -7.81 -13.18 -4.95
CA ALA A 210 -7.87 -12.84 -3.53
C ALA A 210 -9.33 -12.66 -3.06
N PRO A 211 -9.66 -13.05 -1.82
CA PRO A 211 -11.00 -12.96 -1.27
C PRO A 211 -11.38 -11.53 -0.89
N VAL A 212 -10.37 -10.66 -0.69
CA VAL A 212 -10.50 -9.27 -0.29
C VAL A 212 -9.58 -8.39 -1.12
N ILE A 213 -10.18 -7.42 -1.82
CA ILE A 213 -9.48 -6.35 -2.52
C ILE A 213 -9.72 -5.04 -1.77
N VAL A 214 -8.65 -4.30 -1.48
CA VAL A 214 -8.72 -2.94 -0.95
C VAL A 214 -8.26 -1.98 -2.04
N SER A 215 -9.17 -1.18 -2.57
CA SER A 215 -8.85 -0.15 -3.56
C SER A 215 -8.60 1.20 -2.90
N ALA A 216 -7.41 1.75 -3.16
CA ALA A 216 -6.89 3.00 -2.62
C ALA A 216 -6.23 3.84 -3.72
N THR A 217 -6.81 3.85 -4.92
CA THR A 217 -6.19 4.40 -6.15
C THR A 217 -6.26 5.93 -6.26
N GLY A 218 -6.76 6.61 -5.22
CA GLY A 218 -6.96 8.06 -5.23
C GLY A 218 -8.20 8.49 -6.03
N HIS A 219 -8.32 9.79 -6.29
CA HIS A 219 -9.47 10.36 -7.02
C HIS A 219 -9.22 10.37 -8.54
N ASP A 220 -10.16 10.93 -9.31
CA ASP A 220 -10.12 10.95 -10.78
C ASP A 220 -8.78 11.44 -11.38
N GLY A 221 -8.43 10.86 -12.52
CA GLY A 221 -7.13 10.92 -13.20
C GLY A 221 -6.91 9.66 -14.07
N PRO A 222 -5.81 9.57 -14.84
CA PRO A 222 -5.59 8.47 -15.80
C PRO A 222 -5.61 7.07 -15.20
N MET A 223 -5.15 6.92 -13.94
CA MET A 223 -5.14 5.66 -13.17
C MET A 223 -5.95 5.75 -11.88
N GLY A 224 -6.58 6.91 -11.65
CA GLY A 224 -7.23 7.24 -10.39
C GLY A 224 -8.69 6.79 -10.36
N ALA A 225 -9.17 6.44 -9.17
CA ALA A 225 -10.50 5.88 -8.92
C ALA A 225 -10.84 4.68 -9.83
N PHE A 226 -9.83 3.84 -10.07
CA PHE A 226 -9.91 2.76 -11.05
C PHE A 226 -11.05 1.79 -10.72
N CYS A 227 -11.09 1.24 -9.51
CA CYS A 227 -12.09 0.23 -9.15
C CYS A 227 -13.49 0.85 -9.09
N ALA A 228 -13.64 2.08 -8.59
CA ALA A 228 -14.90 2.80 -8.60
C ALA A 228 -15.47 2.92 -10.02
N LYS A 229 -14.68 3.43 -10.96
CA LYS A 229 -15.07 3.52 -12.38
C LYS A 229 -15.34 2.16 -12.99
N ARG A 230 -14.52 1.15 -12.63
CA ARG A 230 -14.66 -0.20 -13.19
C ARG A 230 -15.99 -0.82 -12.79
N LEU A 231 -16.41 -0.71 -11.53
CA LEU A 231 -17.73 -1.18 -11.06
C LEU A 231 -18.89 -0.62 -11.89
N VAL A 232 -18.82 0.65 -12.29
CA VAL A 232 -19.84 1.27 -13.16
C VAL A 232 -19.76 0.71 -14.58
N SER A 233 -18.56 0.66 -15.16
CA SER A 233 -18.38 0.18 -16.54
C SER A 233 -18.79 -1.30 -16.73
N THR A 234 -18.74 -2.10 -15.67
CA THR A 234 -19.15 -3.51 -15.68
C THR A 234 -20.60 -3.71 -15.24
N GLY A 235 -21.33 -2.63 -14.93
CA GLY A 235 -22.73 -2.69 -14.50
C GLY A 235 -22.97 -3.26 -13.09
N LEU A 236 -21.92 -3.35 -12.25
CA LEU A 236 -22.04 -3.78 -10.85
C LEU A 236 -22.60 -2.65 -9.96
N VAL A 237 -22.33 -1.41 -10.34
CA VAL A 237 -22.90 -0.20 -9.73
C VAL A 237 -23.48 0.66 -10.85
N LYS A 238 -24.58 1.38 -10.56
CA LYS A 238 -25.30 2.17 -11.58
C LYS A 238 -24.50 3.37 -12.08
N GLU A 239 -23.98 4.17 -11.15
CA GLU A 239 -23.29 5.43 -11.44
C GLU A 239 -22.38 5.80 -10.27
N LEU A 240 -21.44 6.72 -10.51
CA LEU A 240 -20.59 7.30 -9.47
C LEU A 240 -21.31 8.45 -8.76
N GLY A 241 -20.90 8.70 -7.52
CA GLY A 241 -21.32 9.88 -6.78
C GLY A 241 -20.57 11.15 -7.15
N ASP A 242 -19.43 11.05 -7.83
CA ASP A 242 -18.50 12.11 -8.25
C ASP A 242 -17.97 13.00 -7.12
N MET A 243 -16.65 13.08 -6.97
CA MET A 243 -16.00 13.89 -5.93
C MET A 243 -16.47 15.36 -5.99
N ARG A 244 -16.89 15.89 -4.84
CA ARG A 244 -17.44 17.24 -4.72
C ARG A 244 -16.38 18.28 -4.36
N CYS A 245 -16.77 19.55 -4.42
CA CYS A 245 -15.92 20.70 -4.09
C CYS A 245 -15.24 20.58 -2.72
N LEU A 246 -14.18 21.35 -2.52
CA LEU A 246 -13.37 21.26 -1.30
C LEU A 246 -14.12 21.74 -0.06
N ASP A 247 -14.20 20.88 0.95
CA ASP A 247 -14.64 21.19 2.32
C ASP A 247 -13.95 20.21 3.27
N MET A 248 -12.89 20.64 3.94
CA MET A 248 -12.09 19.79 4.84
C MET A 248 -12.90 19.23 6.02
N ASN A 249 -13.82 20.02 6.57
CA ASN A 249 -14.57 19.64 7.77
C ASN A 249 -15.59 18.54 7.45
N ARG A 250 -16.23 18.62 6.29
CA ARG A 250 -17.17 17.59 5.83
C ARG A 250 -16.46 16.39 5.21
N SER A 251 -15.40 16.64 4.44
CA SER A 251 -14.67 15.61 3.69
C SER A 251 -14.04 14.57 4.60
N GLU A 252 -13.17 14.99 5.54
CA GLU A 252 -12.35 14.04 6.28
C GLU A 252 -13.17 13.01 7.09
N PRO A 253 -14.19 13.42 7.88
CA PRO A 253 -15.06 12.46 8.55
C PRO A 253 -15.88 11.62 7.60
N ALA A 254 -16.36 12.17 6.47
CA ALA A 254 -17.14 11.41 5.49
C ALA A 254 -16.31 10.27 4.89
N ILE A 255 -15.04 10.51 4.53
CA ILE A 255 -14.15 9.48 3.98
C ILE A 255 -13.84 8.39 5.01
N VAL A 256 -13.48 8.78 6.24
CA VAL A 256 -13.18 7.80 7.30
C VAL A 256 -14.43 6.99 7.64
N ASN A 257 -15.57 7.64 7.90
CA ASN A 257 -16.80 6.94 8.28
C ASN A 257 -17.41 6.15 7.12
N GLY A 258 -17.18 6.55 5.87
CA GLY A 258 -17.66 5.86 4.68
C GLY A 258 -16.83 4.64 4.27
N THR A 259 -15.54 4.57 4.64
CA THR A 259 -14.65 3.46 4.23
C THR A 259 -15.22 2.11 4.67
N ARG A 260 -15.45 1.21 3.70
CA ARG A 260 -16.20 -0.05 3.87
C ARG A 260 -15.98 -0.99 2.68
N GLU A 261 -16.46 -2.23 2.80
CA GLU A 261 -16.76 -3.10 1.64
C GLU A 261 -17.92 -2.46 0.86
N VAL A 262 -17.61 -1.76 -0.24
CA VAL A 262 -18.62 -1.04 -1.05
C VAL A 262 -19.36 -1.97 -1.99
N HIS A 263 -18.74 -3.10 -2.31
CA HIS A 263 -19.27 -4.19 -3.12
C HIS A 263 -18.67 -5.50 -2.61
N PRO A 264 -19.36 -6.65 -2.63
CA PRO A 264 -18.81 -7.90 -2.12
C PRO A 264 -17.41 -8.20 -2.67
N GLY A 265 -16.43 -8.31 -1.77
CA GLY A 265 -15.02 -8.56 -2.04
C GLY A 265 -14.17 -7.31 -2.29
N LEU A 266 -14.76 -6.12 -2.33
CA LEU A 266 -14.09 -4.87 -2.66
C LEU A 266 -14.34 -3.79 -1.60
N ILE A 267 -13.29 -3.48 -0.85
CA ILE A 267 -13.22 -2.38 0.10
C ILE A 267 -12.65 -1.15 -0.60
N MET A 268 -13.27 0.01 -0.41
CA MET A 268 -12.71 1.29 -0.89
C MET A 268 -12.30 2.17 0.28
N THR A 269 -11.15 2.81 0.12
CA THR A 269 -10.55 3.70 1.11
C THR A 269 -9.88 4.90 0.46
N GLY A 270 -9.55 5.90 1.27
CA GLY A 270 -8.95 7.14 0.81
C GLY A 270 -9.85 7.91 -0.18
N MET A 271 -9.21 8.66 -1.07
CA MET A 271 -9.94 9.56 -1.98
C MET A 271 -10.72 8.86 -3.09
N GLU A 272 -10.46 7.59 -3.39
CA GLU A 272 -11.28 6.83 -4.34
C GLU A 272 -12.72 6.72 -3.88
N LEU A 273 -12.93 6.56 -2.57
CA LEU A 273 -14.27 6.53 -1.97
C LEU A 273 -15.05 7.81 -2.22
N SER A 274 -14.37 8.96 -2.38
CA SER A 274 -15.06 10.23 -2.67
C SER A 274 -15.71 10.25 -4.04
N GLU A 275 -15.13 9.58 -5.02
CA GLU A 275 -15.70 9.42 -6.36
C GLU A 275 -16.89 8.44 -6.32
N HIS A 276 -16.75 7.36 -5.56
CA HIS A 276 -17.84 6.39 -5.38
C HIS A 276 -19.05 7.01 -4.69
N ASP A 277 -18.86 7.68 -3.54
CA ASP A 277 -19.96 8.16 -2.68
C ASP A 277 -20.37 9.61 -2.95
N GLY A 278 -19.59 10.38 -3.71
CA GLY A 278 -19.84 11.80 -3.94
C GLY A 278 -19.52 12.69 -2.74
N ALA A 279 -18.44 12.40 -2.03
CA ALA A 279 -18.00 13.19 -0.88
C ALA A 279 -17.19 14.43 -1.31
N ASN A 280 -17.16 15.46 -0.46
CA ASN A 280 -16.25 16.59 -0.62
C ASN A 280 -14.79 16.12 -0.62
N ARG A 281 -13.91 16.86 -1.30
CA ARG A 281 -12.44 16.70 -1.16
C ARG A 281 -11.88 17.52 -0.01
N MET A 282 -10.78 17.10 0.59
CA MET A 282 -10.10 17.85 1.66
C MET A 282 -8.91 18.68 1.18
N GLY A 283 -8.34 18.38 0.00
CA GLY A 283 -7.13 19.08 -0.45
C GLY A 283 -5.90 18.72 0.40
N PRO A 284 -5.05 19.67 0.81
CA PRO A 284 -3.73 19.39 1.37
C PRO A 284 -3.72 19.05 2.89
N THR A 285 -4.61 18.16 3.33
CA THR A 285 -4.60 17.57 4.69
C THR A 285 -4.76 16.06 4.61
N PHE A 286 -4.05 15.32 5.46
CA PHE A 286 -3.81 13.89 5.27
C PHE A 286 -4.40 12.99 6.36
N GLY A 287 -5.04 13.56 7.38
CA GLY A 287 -5.58 12.82 8.53
C GLY A 287 -6.59 11.74 8.13
N ALA A 288 -7.51 12.09 7.23
CA ALA A 288 -8.47 11.12 6.70
C ALA A 288 -7.84 10.01 5.86
N MET A 289 -6.74 10.25 5.14
CA MET A 289 -6.08 9.18 4.39
C MET A 289 -5.49 8.14 5.34
N MET A 290 -4.85 8.59 6.42
CA MET A 290 -4.35 7.70 7.47
C MET A 290 -5.51 6.92 8.10
N ALA A 291 -6.50 7.63 8.66
CA ALA A 291 -7.60 7.01 9.39
C ALA A 291 -8.50 6.11 8.52
N SER A 292 -8.73 6.46 7.25
CA SER A 292 -9.46 5.60 6.31
C SER A 292 -8.66 4.34 5.97
N GLY A 293 -7.35 4.43 5.77
CA GLY A 293 -6.51 3.25 5.57
C GLY A 293 -6.56 2.30 6.77
N ILE A 294 -6.49 2.85 7.99
CA ILE A 294 -6.65 2.08 9.24
C ILE A 294 -8.02 1.39 9.26
N LYS A 295 -9.10 2.13 8.97
CA LYS A 295 -10.44 1.54 8.93
C LYS A 295 -10.56 0.44 7.87
N ALA A 296 -9.98 0.61 6.69
CA ALA A 296 -9.98 -0.41 5.65
C ALA A 296 -9.33 -1.72 6.11
N ALA A 297 -8.25 -1.64 6.91
CA ALA A 297 -7.65 -2.81 7.54
C ALA A 297 -8.65 -3.51 8.47
N HIS A 298 -9.40 -2.76 9.29
CA HIS A 298 -10.45 -3.35 10.13
C HIS A 298 -11.57 -4.01 9.32
N GLU A 299 -12.02 -3.37 8.24
CA GLU A 299 -13.07 -3.95 7.37
C GLU A 299 -12.59 -5.23 6.67
N ALA A 300 -11.32 -5.26 6.25
CA ALA A 300 -10.73 -6.47 5.67
C ALA A 300 -10.68 -7.61 6.68
N LEU A 301 -10.22 -7.35 7.92
CA LEU A 301 -10.15 -8.37 8.97
C LEU A 301 -11.54 -8.93 9.33
N LYS A 302 -12.59 -8.10 9.36
CA LYS A 302 -13.96 -8.57 9.57
C LYS A 302 -14.39 -9.62 8.54
N ILE A 303 -13.93 -9.53 7.29
CA ILE A 303 -14.26 -10.53 6.27
C ILE A 303 -13.62 -11.87 6.65
N PHE A 304 -12.35 -11.89 7.07
CA PHE A 304 -11.69 -13.10 7.53
C PHE A 304 -12.29 -13.68 8.81
N ASP A 305 -12.84 -12.84 9.69
CA ASP A 305 -13.51 -13.28 10.90
C ASP A 305 -14.86 -13.95 10.59
N ASN A 306 -15.58 -13.46 9.59
CA ASN A 306 -16.96 -13.87 9.30
C ASN A 306 -17.11 -14.89 8.18
N TYR A 307 -16.11 -15.08 7.31
CA TYR A 307 -16.21 -15.95 6.14
C TYR A 307 -15.16 -17.05 6.10
N GLU A 308 -15.57 -18.25 5.69
CA GLU A 308 -14.68 -19.33 5.32
C GLU A 308 -14.05 -19.03 3.95
N ILE A 309 -12.72 -19.10 3.90
CA ILE A 309 -11.92 -18.79 2.72
C ILE A 309 -11.05 -20.00 2.40
N VAL A 310 -11.14 -20.48 1.15
CA VAL A 310 -10.35 -21.61 0.63
C VAL A 310 -9.73 -21.19 -0.69
N ASP A 311 -8.42 -21.38 -0.84
CA ASP A 311 -7.65 -21.04 -2.05
C ASP A 311 -7.91 -19.61 -2.59
N GLY A 312 -8.07 -18.66 -1.66
CA GLY A 312 -8.30 -17.25 -1.97
C GLY A 312 -9.74 -16.92 -2.40
N GLU A 313 -10.69 -17.83 -2.23
CA GLU A 313 -12.10 -17.63 -2.53
C GLU A 313 -12.97 -17.73 -1.28
N VAL A 314 -13.97 -16.87 -1.16
CA VAL A 314 -14.98 -16.95 -0.09
C VAL A 314 -15.97 -18.06 -0.43
N ILE A 315 -16.07 -19.08 0.41
CA ILE A 315 -16.96 -20.23 0.21
C ILE A 315 -18.32 -20.02 0.89
N GLY A 316 -18.34 -19.31 2.03
CA GLY A 316 -19.55 -19.05 2.79
C GLY A 316 -19.26 -18.38 4.13
N PRO A 317 -20.29 -18.00 4.90
CA PRO A 317 -20.10 -17.50 6.26
C PRO A 317 -19.55 -18.61 7.17
N LYS A 318 -18.74 -18.24 8.16
CA LYS A 318 -18.37 -19.14 9.26
C LYS A 318 -19.59 -19.37 10.16
N ASN A 319 -19.75 -20.60 10.62
CA ASN A 319 -20.75 -20.99 11.63
C ASN A 319 -20.34 -20.54 13.03
#